data_AF-A0A4U7CLJ3-F1
#
_entry.id   AF-A0A4U7CLJ3-F1
#
_cell.length_a   1.000
_cell.length_b   1.000
_cell.length_c   1.000
_cell.angle_alpha   90.00
_cell.angle_beta   90.00
_cell.angle_gamma   90.00
#
_symmetry.space_group_name_H-M   'P 1'
#
loop_
_entity.id
_entity.type
_entity.pdbx_description
1 polymer ?
#
loop_
_entity_poly.entity_id
_entity_poly.type
_entity_poly.pdbx_seq_one_letter_code
_entity_poly.pdbx_strand_id
1 'polypeptide(L)' 'MGIFALQGGEDVKRLPDGVLEGVELRKTSYVMPWAIYTIPLSSIQDNLPSGTLTDEGIQLIADVIDQMVRP' A
#
# COMPACT_ATOMS: atom_id res chain seq x y z
N MET A 1 -0.30 -3.34 23.61
CA MET A 1 -0.22 -4.17 22.39
C MET A 1 0.74 -3.50 21.43
N GLY A 2 1.98 -3.97 21.39
CA GLY A 2 2.98 -3.46 20.47
C GLY A 2 2.71 -4.04 19.08
N ILE A 3 2.62 -3.16 18.09
CA ILE A 3 2.65 -3.57 16.68
C ILE A 3 4.07 -4.09 16.47
N PHE A 4 4.21 -5.40 16.26
CA PHE A 4 5.49 -5.99 15.89
C PHE A 4 5.91 -5.35 14.58
N ALA A 5 6.96 -4.51 14.62
CA ALA A 5 7.68 -4.14 13.43
C ALA A 5 8.15 -5.46 12.80
N LEU A 6 7.65 -5.77 11.61
CA LEU A 6 8.18 -6.84 10.78
C LEU A 6 9.63 -6.47 10.47
N GLN A 7 10.54 -6.87 11.35
CA GLN A 7 11.97 -6.86 11.05
C GLN A 7 12.19 -7.96 10.01
N GLY A 8 12.51 -7.56 8.78
CA GLY A 8 13.17 -8.42 7.81
C GLY A 8 12.27 -9.31 6.94
N GLY A 9 11.24 -8.76 6.31
CA GLY A 9 10.77 -9.28 5.02
C GLY A 9 11.29 -8.35 3.94
N GLU A 10 12.04 -8.85 2.95
CA GLU A 10 12.77 -8.05 1.95
C GLU A 10 11.89 -7.11 1.10
N ASP A 11 10.56 -7.21 1.17
CA ASP A 11 9.67 -6.50 0.23
C ASP A 11 8.63 -5.55 0.87
N VAL A 12 8.81 -5.09 2.13
CA VAL A 12 7.94 -4.03 2.70
C VAL A 12 8.48 -2.64 2.36
N LYS A 13 7.70 -1.84 1.61
CA LYS A 13 8.05 -0.43 1.35
C LYS A 13 7.13 0.50 2.12
N ARG A 14 7.70 1.48 2.82
CA ARG A 14 6.92 2.54 3.48
C ARG A 14 6.17 3.35 2.42
N LEU A 15 4.90 3.64 2.67
CA LEU A 15 4.08 4.51 1.82
C LEU A 15 4.20 5.95 2.34
N PRO A 16 4.84 6.88 1.59
CA PRO A 16 4.95 8.27 2.00
C PRO A 16 3.58 8.98 1.91
N ASP A 17 3.29 9.91 2.81
CA ASP A 17 1.98 10.58 2.85
C ASP A 17 1.73 11.43 1.57
N GLY A 18 2.79 11.91 0.93
CA GLY A 18 2.71 12.72 -0.30
C GLY A 18 2.34 11.94 -1.57
N VAL A 19 2.24 10.62 -1.51
CA VAL A 19 1.90 9.81 -2.70
C VAL A 19 0.39 9.57 -2.85
N LEU A 20 -0.43 10.13 -1.96
CA LEU A 20 -1.88 10.00 -1.94
C LEU A 20 -2.55 11.38 -2.04
N GLU A 21 -3.58 11.46 -2.87
CA GLU A 21 -4.46 12.62 -2.98
C GLU A 21 -5.86 12.27 -2.47
N GLY A 22 -6.52 13.25 -1.83
CA GLY A 22 -7.90 13.10 -1.34
C GLY A 22 -8.05 12.35 -0.01
N VAL A 23 -6.96 11.79 0.54
CA VAL A 23 -6.94 11.15 1.86
C VAL A 23 -5.63 11.43 2.59
N GLU A 24 -5.70 11.66 3.90
CA GLU A 24 -4.52 11.76 4.75
C GLU A 24 -4.35 10.48 5.58
N LEU A 25 -3.17 9.86 5.47
CA LEU A 25 -2.80 8.74 6.33
C LEU A 25 -2.42 9.26 7.71
N ARG A 26 -3.29 9.02 8.70
CA ARG A 26 -3.03 9.44 10.09
C ARG A 26 -1.91 8.65 10.79
N LYS A 27 -1.37 7.62 10.15
CA LYS A 27 -0.37 6.71 10.70
C LYS A 27 0.60 6.30 9.59
N THR A 28 1.82 5.95 9.99
CA THR A 28 2.79 5.35 9.09
C THR A 28 2.23 4.08 8.46
N SER A 29 2.01 4.14 7.14
CA SER A 29 1.52 3.03 6.35
C SER A 29 2.66 2.37 5.57
N TYR A 30 2.45 1.10 5.25
CA TYR A 30 3.39 0.28 4.50
C TYR A 30 2.66 -0.47 3.40
N VAL A 31 3.35 -0.67 2.29
CA VAL A 31 2.92 -1.50 1.17
C VAL A 31 3.51 -2.89 1.35
N MET A 32 2.66 -3.91 1.24
CA MET A 32 3.03 -5.32 1.32
C MET A 32 2.59 -6.01 0.02
N PRO A 33 3.51 -6.23 -0.95
CA PRO A 33 3.14 -6.75 -2.26
C PRO A 33 2.69 -8.22 -2.24
N TRP A 34 3.09 -9.00 -1.24
CA TRP A 34 2.64 -10.39 -1.08
C TRP A 34 1.17 -10.51 -0.63
N ALA A 35 0.53 -9.41 -0.24
CA ALA A 35 -0.87 -9.38 0.18
C ALA A 35 -1.81 -8.95 -0.95
N ILE A 36 -1.51 -9.33 -2.21
CA ILE A 36 -2.39 -9.10 -3.35
C ILE A 36 -3.41 -10.25 -3.43
N TYR A 37 -4.69 -9.92 -3.35
CA TYR A 37 -5.79 -10.87 -3.45
C TYR A 37 -6.95 -10.29 -4.26
N THR A 38 -7.71 -11.16 -4.88
CA THR A 38 -8.95 -10.81 -5.58
C THR A 38 -10.07 -10.65 -4.55
N ILE A 39 -10.68 -9.46 -4.50
CA ILE A 39 -11.91 -9.21 -3.74
C ILE A 39 -13.10 -9.05 -4.69
N PRO A 40 -14.31 -9.47 -4.29
CA PRO A 40 -15.51 -9.13 -5.05
C PRO A 40 -15.80 -7.63 -4.92
N LEU A 41 -16.26 -7.00 -6.00
CA LEU A 41 -16.58 -5.56 -6.01
C LEU A 41 -17.59 -5.18 -4.92
N SER A 42 -18.54 -6.07 -4.60
CA SER A 42 -19.51 -5.87 -3.52
C SER A 42 -18.91 -5.76 -2.12
N SER A 43 -17.64 -6.15 -1.93
CA SER A 43 -16.92 -5.99 -0.67
C SER A 43 -16.21 -4.64 -0.54
N ILE A 44 -16.17 -3.85 -1.61
CA ILE A 44 -15.67 -2.48 -1.57
C ILE A 44 -16.78 -1.61 -0.97
N GLN A 45 -16.50 -1.02 0.20
CA GLN A 45 -17.43 -0.10 0.84
C GLN A 45 -17.23 1.31 0.27
N ASP A 46 -18.21 1.80 -0.49
CA ASP A 46 -18.17 3.14 -1.11
C ASP A 46 -18.28 4.30 -0.10
N ASN A 47 -18.58 4.01 1.18
CA ASN A 47 -18.70 5.01 2.23
C ASN A 47 -17.39 5.26 2.99
N LEU A 48 -16.30 4.58 2.64
CA LEU A 48 -14.99 4.80 3.23
C LEU A 48 -14.28 5.98 2.54
N PRO A 49 -13.40 6.70 3.27
CA PRO A 49 -12.54 7.70 2.65
C PRO A 49 -11.73 7.05 1.53
N SER A 50 -12.01 7.44 0.30
CA SER A 50 -11.30 7.00 -0.89
C SER A 50 -10.34 8.09 -1.32
N GLY A 51 -9.07 7.73 -1.46
CA GLY A 51 -8.04 8.59 -2.03
C GLY A 51 -7.46 7.94 -3.27
N THR A 52 -6.86 8.75 -4.14
CA THR A 52 -6.22 8.27 -5.37
C THR A 52 -4.71 8.30 -5.18
N LEU A 53 -4.02 7.28 -5.69
CA LEU A 53 -2.57 7.34 -5.79
C LEU A 53 -2.18 8.41 -6.81
N THR A 54 -1.24 9.26 -6.42
CA THR A 54 -0.53 10.14 -7.37
C THR A 54 0.28 9.30 -8.35
N ASP A 55 0.76 9.93 -9.43
CA ASP A 55 1.68 9.28 -10.39
C ASP A 55 2.93 8.72 -9.68
N GLU A 56 3.47 9.45 -8.70
CA GLU A 56 4.59 8.98 -7.87
C GLU A 56 4.21 7.75 -7.03
N GLY A 57 2.99 7.73 -6.49
CA GLY A 57 2.44 6.59 -5.77
C GLY A 57 2.28 5.36 -6.64
N ILE A 58 1.78 5.53 -7.88
CA ILE A 58 1.65 4.45 -8.85
C ILE A 58 3.03 3.87 -9.17
N GLN A 59 4.04 4.72 -9.43
CA GLN A 59 5.40 4.26 -9.69
C GLN A 59 5.98 3.49 -8.50
N LEU A 60 5.75 3.97 -7.27
CA LEU A 60 6.21 3.29 -6.06
C LEU A 60 5.61 1.89 -5.94
N ILE A 61 4.31 1.74 -6.18
CA ILE A 61 3.63 0.43 -6.15
C ILE A 61 4.17 -0.47 -7.26
N ALA A 62 4.34 0.07 -8.48
CA ALA A 62 4.89 -0.67 -9.61
C ALA A 62 6.30 -1.22 -9.31
N ASP A 63 7.18 -0.41 -8.75
CA ASP A 63 8.54 -0.82 -8.37
C ASP A 63 8.52 -1.95 -7.33
N VAL A 64 7.62 -1.88 -6.36
CA VAL A 64 7.49 -2.87 -5.29
C VAL A 64 6.95 -4.20 -5.83
N ILE A 65 6.00 -4.14 -6.77
CA ILE A 65 5.49 -5.34 -7.46
C ILE A 65 6.58 -5.94 -8.36
N ASP A 66 7.34 -5.11 -9.11
CA ASP A 66 8.42 -5.58 -9.99
C ASP A 66 9.52 -6.29 -9.20
N GLN A 67 9.88 -5.76 -8.02
CA GLN A 67 10.83 -6.40 -7.10
C GLN A 67 10.34 -7.75 -6.59
N MET A 68 9.04 -7.89 -6.26
CA MET A 68 8.48 -9.16 -5.82
C MET A 68 8.42 -10.21 -6.94
N VAL A 69 8.19 -9.79 -8.19
CA VAL A 69 8.01 -10.71 -9.33
C VAL A 69 9.34 -11.14 -9.94
N ARG A 70 10.39 -10.33 -9.83
CA ARG A 70 11.71 -10.64 -10.40
C ARG A 70 12.57 -11.43 -9.40
N PRO A 71 13.07 -12.62 -9.79
CA PRO A 71 13.95 -13.45 -8.96
C PRO A 71 15.38 -12.92 -8.86
#